data_AF-A0A367FEL8-F1
#
_entry.id   AF-A0A367FEL8-F1
#
_cell.length_a   1.000
_cell.length_b   1.000
_cell.length_c   1.000
_cell.angle_alpha   90.00
_cell.angle_beta   90.00
_cell.angle_gamma   90.00
#
_symmetry.space_group_name_H-M   'P 1'
#
loop_
_entity.id
_entity.type
_entity.pdbx_description
1 polymer ?
#
loop_
_entity_poly.entity_id
_entity_poly.type
_entity_poly.pdbx_seq_one_letter_code
_entity_poly.pdbx_strand_id
1 'polypeptide(L)'
;MIGERPDIWARAKVVRGARSLVIGTAAARVEELEDLARRADRAGLVVAEVAGPVRPLVLVPATTAQAATLAAPASVNGLAAVAAADRVIVEPGSFARLSAAGRDVVLAHELTHVATGAATDARTPKWLVEGFADYVGYLRSGIPVRAAAAELAAEVRAGRLPSALPGPDDFAPGAPRLAQAYEEAWLACRYVAARYGERALVALYREFSGGDAAGALPRALGVSAGRFTAAWRAYMKAELS
;
A
#
# COMPACT_ATOMS: atom_id res chain seq x y z
N MET A 1 -13.01 -5.73 21.31
CA MET A 1 -13.36 -5.09 20.02
C MET A 1 -12.42 -5.64 18.93
N ILE A 2 -12.62 -6.72 18.16
CA ILE A 2 -13.68 -7.73 17.96
C ILE A 2 -15.05 -7.31 18.51
N GLY A 3 -15.65 -6.36 17.83
CA GLY A 3 -17.02 -5.90 17.93
C GLY A 3 -17.17 -5.14 16.63
N GLU A 4 -17.86 -5.65 15.62
CA GLU A 4 -19.33 -5.61 15.55
C GLU A 4 -19.98 -6.87 14.95
N ARG A 5 -19.22 -7.97 14.75
CA ARG A 5 -19.73 -9.18 14.06
C ARG A 5 -19.33 -10.49 14.74
N PRO A 6 -19.85 -10.80 15.95
CA PRO A 6 -19.54 -12.04 16.67
C PRO A 6 -19.94 -13.30 15.89
N ASP A 7 -20.88 -13.19 14.95
CA ASP A 7 -21.27 -14.23 13.99
C ASP A 7 -20.10 -14.71 13.13
N ILE A 8 -19.25 -13.79 12.65
CA ILE A 8 -18.10 -14.12 11.79
C ILE A 8 -17.01 -14.84 12.60
N TRP A 9 -16.84 -14.46 13.86
CA TRP A 9 -15.73 -14.90 14.71
C TRP A 9 -16.09 -16.04 15.66
N ALA A 10 -17.27 -16.67 15.49
CA ALA A 10 -17.65 -17.85 16.23
C ALA A 10 -16.60 -18.96 16.04
N ARG A 11 -15.98 -19.40 17.15
CA ARG A 11 -14.87 -20.39 17.15
C ARG A 11 -13.67 -19.95 16.29
N ALA A 12 -13.40 -18.65 16.24
CA ALA A 12 -12.23 -18.10 15.57
C ALA A 12 -10.94 -18.76 16.06
N LYS A 13 -10.00 -18.92 15.13
CA LYS A 13 -8.64 -19.38 15.40
C LYS A 13 -7.74 -18.16 15.50
N VAL A 14 -6.91 -18.13 16.54
CA VAL A 14 -6.01 -17.01 16.80
C VAL A 14 -4.59 -17.53 16.81
N VAL A 15 -3.75 -16.96 15.95
CA VAL A 15 -2.32 -17.24 15.90
C VAL A 15 -1.56 -15.97 16.30
N ARG A 16 -0.60 -16.13 17.21
CA ARG A 16 0.32 -15.07 17.64
C ARG A 16 1.66 -15.27 16.96
N GLY A 17 2.09 -14.27 16.19
CA GLY A 17 3.46 -14.18 15.72
C GLY A 17 4.37 -13.59 16.80
N ALA A 18 5.62 -13.28 16.42
CA ALA A 18 6.55 -12.57 17.28
C ALA A 18 6.09 -11.13 17.57
N ARG A 19 5.43 -10.49 16.61
CA ARG A 19 4.93 -9.10 16.70
C ARG A 19 3.48 -8.94 16.23
N SER A 20 2.94 -9.93 15.55
CA SER A 20 1.63 -9.92 14.92
C SER A 20 0.56 -10.72 15.67
N LEU A 21 -0.70 -10.38 15.41
CA LEU A 21 -1.86 -11.18 15.77
C LEU A 21 -2.66 -11.47 14.49
N VAL A 22 -2.90 -12.75 14.20
CA VAL A 22 -3.71 -13.18 13.06
C VAL A 22 -4.96 -13.87 13.59
N ILE A 23 -6.13 -13.43 13.13
CA ILE A 23 -7.43 -13.97 13.54
C ILE A 23 -8.14 -14.50 12.30
N GLY A 24 -8.30 -15.82 12.23
CA GLY A 24 -9.06 -16.49 11.18
C GLY A 24 -10.40 -17.00 11.68
N THR A 25 -11.35 -17.18 10.78
CA THR A 25 -12.60 -17.88 11.08
C THR A 25 -12.35 -19.35 11.47
N ALA A 26 -13.38 -20.05 11.95
CA ALA A 26 -13.27 -21.48 12.28
C ALA A 26 -12.84 -22.35 11.07
N ALA A 27 -13.16 -21.92 9.84
CA ALA A 27 -12.81 -22.61 8.60
C ALA A 27 -11.34 -22.42 8.20
N ALA A 28 -10.64 -21.41 8.74
CA ALA A 28 -9.25 -21.15 8.39
C ALA A 28 -8.32 -22.30 8.81
N ARG A 29 -7.31 -22.62 8.01
CA ARG A 29 -6.30 -23.63 8.37
C ARG A 29 -5.24 -22.99 9.26
N VAL A 30 -4.85 -23.64 10.35
CA VAL A 30 -3.91 -23.05 11.32
C VAL A 30 -2.56 -22.76 10.67
N GLU A 31 -2.10 -23.63 9.78
CA GLU A 31 -0.82 -23.52 9.09
C GLU A 31 -0.78 -22.29 8.15
N GLU A 32 -1.92 -21.93 7.55
CA GLU A 32 -2.05 -20.71 6.75
C GLU A 32 -1.99 -19.46 7.62
N LEU A 33 -2.62 -19.49 8.81
CA LEU A 33 -2.57 -18.39 9.75
C LEU A 33 -1.16 -18.20 10.33
N GLU A 34 -0.43 -19.29 10.56
CA GLU A 34 0.99 -19.26 10.98
C GLU A 34 1.90 -18.71 9.89
N ASP A 35 1.68 -19.08 8.63
CA ASP A 35 2.41 -18.47 7.51
C ASP A 35 2.15 -16.98 7.42
N LEU A 36 0.87 -16.59 7.52
CA LEU A 36 0.47 -15.20 7.48
C LEU A 36 1.05 -14.39 8.65
N ALA A 37 1.13 -14.97 9.85
CA ALA A 37 1.75 -14.34 11.01
C ALA A 37 3.24 -14.08 10.77
N ARG A 38 3.98 -15.04 10.22
CA ARG A 38 5.41 -14.84 9.86
C ARG A 38 5.59 -13.75 8.81
N ARG A 39 4.70 -13.68 7.81
CA ARG A 39 4.74 -12.62 6.78
C ARG A 39 4.42 -11.26 7.38
N ALA A 40 3.38 -11.17 8.20
CA ALA A 40 2.97 -9.95 8.89
C ALA A 40 4.08 -9.44 9.83
N ASP A 41 4.78 -10.33 10.53
CA ASP A 41 5.95 -9.95 11.35
C ASP A 41 7.05 -9.31 10.50
N ARG A 42 7.41 -9.92 9.36
CA ARG A 42 8.41 -9.35 8.44
C ARG A 42 7.96 -8.01 7.86
N ALA A 43 6.72 -7.93 7.39
CA ALA A 43 6.14 -6.72 6.84
C ALA A 43 6.14 -5.58 7.89
N GLY A 44 5.74 -5.88 9.12
CA GLY A 44 5.77 -4.92 10.23
C GLY A 44 7.17 -4.37 10.52
N LEU A 45 8.23 -5.18 10.36
CA LEU A 45 9.62 -4.69 10.49
C LEU A 45 10.01 -3.73 9.37
N VAL A 46 9.63 -4.02 8.12
CA VAL A 46 9.88 -3.14 6.97
C VAL A 46 9.13 -1.82 7.13
N VAL A 47 7.85 -1.87 7.53
CA VAL A 47 7.04 -0.68 7.78
C VAL A 47 7.62 0.16 8.93
N ALA A 48 8.06 -0.48 10.02
CA ALA A 48 8.63 0.21 11.17
C ALA A 48 9.92 0.99 10.87
N GLU A 49 10.70 0.53 9.89
CA GLU A 49 11.94 1.19 9.45
C GLU A 49 11.67 2.52 8.74
N VAL A 50 10.54 2.61 8.01
CA VAL A 50 10.26 3.72 7.10
C VAL A 50 9.08 4.58 7.56
N ALA A 51 7.90 3.98 7.71
CA ALA A 51 6.65 4.68 7.98
C ALA A 51 6.42 4.91 9.48
N GLY A 52 7.03 4.08 10.33
CA GLY A 52 6.91 4.17 11.78
C GLY A 52 6.31 2.90 12.40
N PRO A 53 6.30 2.82 13.74
CA PRO A 53 5.94 1.60 14.45
C PRO A 53 4.50 1.16 14.14
N VAL A 54 4.34 -0.11 13.82
CA VAL A 54 3.03 -0.74 13.60
C VAL A 54 2.97 -2.08 14.33
N ARG A 55 1.80 -2.41 14.86
CA ARG A 55 1.53 -3.73 15.43
C ARG A 55 0.59 -4.47 14.49
N PRO A 56 1.07 -5.44 13.70
CA PRO A 56 0.23 -6.10 12.71
C PRO A 56 -0.93 -6.85 13.35
N LEU A 57 -2.15 -6.47 12.98
CA LEU A 57 -3.37 -7.21 13.24
C LEU A 57 -3.98 -7.59 11.89
N VAL A 58 -4.05 -8.88 11.61
CA VAL A 58 -4.57 -9.39 10.32
C VAL A 58 -5.81 -10.24 10.56
N LEU A 59 -6.89 -9.88 9.86
CA LEU A 59 -8.17 -10.59 9.89
C LEU A 59 -8.34 -11.42 8.63
N VAL A 60 -8.67 -12.70 8.80
CA VAL A 60 -8.82 -13.69 7.71
C VAL A 60 -10.27 -14.21 7.70
N PRO A 61 -11.20 -13.46 7.08
CA PRO A 61 -12.58 -13.92 6.86
C PRO A 61 -12.61 -15.12 5.91
N ALA A 62 -13.69 -15.90 5.94
CA ALA A 62 -13.84 -17.08 5.09
C ALA A 62 -14.28 -16.74 3.65
N THR A 63 -14.97 -15.61 3.46
CA THR A 63 -15.55 -15.22 2.17
C THR A 63 -15.32 -13.75 1.86
N THR A 64 -15.37 -13.40 0.57
CA THR A 64 -15.33 -12.01 0.11
C THR A 64 -16.44 -11.16 0.72
N ALA A 65 -17.64 -11.72 0.93
CA ALA A 65 -18.76 -11.02 1.56
C ALA A 65 -18.47 -10.66 3.04
N GLN A 66 -17.83 -11.56 3.77
CA GLN A 66 -17.37 -11.29 5.13
C GLN A 66 -16.23 -10.26 5.13
N ALA A 67 -15.28 -10.35 4.20
CA ALA A 67 -14.22 -9.35 4.05
C ALA A 67 -14.80 -7.94 3.79
N ALA A 68 -15.74 -7.82 2.84
CA ALA A 68 -16.42 -6.56 2.53
C ALA A 68 -17.16 -6.00 3.75
N THR A 69 -17.84 -6.86 4.51
CA THR A 69 -18.52 -6.48 5.75
C THR A 69 -17.56 -5.89 6.78
N LEU A 70 -16.39 -6.51 6.96
CA LEU A 70 -15.38 -6.08 7.93
C LEU A 70 -14.65 -4.81 7.49
N ALA A 71 -14.50 -4.60 6.18
CA ALA A 71 -13.77 -3.48 5.61
C ALA A 71 -14.58 -2.20 5.54
N ALA A 72 -15.91 -2.28 5.65
CA ALA A 72 -16.80 -1.13 5.52
C ALA A 72 -16.36 0.05 6.41
N PRO A 73 -16.36 1.29 5.87
CA PRO A 73 -16.89 1.71 4.56
C PRO A 73 -15.93 1.50 3.38
N ALA A 74 -14.72 0.95 3.58
CA ALA A 74 -13.80 0.65 2.49
C ALA A 74 -14.31 -0.52 1.62
N SER A 75 -13.89 -0.55 0.36
CA SER A 75 -14.18 -1.63 -0.58
C SER A 75 -13.05 -2.64 -0.60
N VAL A 76 -13.38 -3.93 -0.75
CA VAL A 76 -12.42 -5.03 -1.01
C VAL A 76 -12.37 -5.44 -2.48
N ASN A 77 -13.19 -4.81 -3.34
CA ASN A 77 -13.32 -5.24 -4.73
C ASN A 77 -12.02 -5.02 -5.52
N GLY A 78 -11.51 -6.08 -6.15
CA GLY A 78 -10.25 -6.05 -6.88
C GLY A 78 -8.99 -6.03 -5.99
N LEU A 79 -9.14 -6.06 -4.67
CA LEU A 79 -8.02 -6.03 -3.73
C LEU A 79 -7.74 -7.43 -3.16
N ALA A 80 -6.49 -7.68 -2.77
CA ALA A 80 -6.09 -8.89 -2.06
C ALA A 80 -6.13 -8.72 -0.53
N ALA A 81 -5.97 -7.50 -0.05
CA ALA A 81 -6.18 -7.13 1.34
C ALA A 81 -6.56 -5.64 1.38
N VAL A 82 -7.02 -5.16 2.54
CA VAL A 82 -7.32 -3.76 2.76
C VAL A 82 -7.05 -3.36 4.20
N ALA A 83 -6.45 -2.21 4.41
CA ALA A 83 -6.32 -1.58 5.71
C ALA A 83 -7.65 -0.96 6.17
N ALA A 84 -8.09 -1.30 7.37
CA ALA A 84 -9.28 -0.75 8.01
C ALA A 84 -8.95 -0.30 9.42
N ALA A 85 -8.85 1.02 9.62
CA ALA A 85 -8.40 1.63 10.87
C ALA A 85 -7.04 1.06 11.35
N ASP A 86 -7.04 0.19 12.35
CA ASP A 86 -5.85 -0.38 13.01
C ASP A 86 -5.51 -1.81 12.57
N ARG A 87 -6.15 -2.32 11.51
CA ARG A 87 -6.02 -3.72 11.09
C ARG A 87 -5.96 -3.89 9.57
N VAL A 88 -5.44 -5.03 9.14
CA VAL A 88 -5.49 -5.50 7.75
C VAL A 88 -6.55 -6.58 7.63
N ILE A 89 -7.39 -6.52 6.60
CA ILE A 89 -8.41 -7.51 6.28
C ILE A 89 -8.02 -8.18 4.97
N VAL A 90 -7.90 -9.50 4.98
CA VAL A 90 -7.59 -10.28 3.78
C VAL A 90 -8.85 -10.49 2.96
N GLU A 91 -8.77 -10.27 1.65
CA GLU A 91 -9.77 -10.77 0.69
C GLU A 91 -9.34 -12.19 0.28
N PRO A 92 -10.01 -13.24 0.80
CA PRO A 92 -9.49 -14.60 0.74
C PRO A 92 -9.32 -15.12 -0.69
N GLY A 93 -10.20 -14.72 -1.63
CA GLY A 93 -10.13 -15.18 -3.01
C GLY A 93 -8.88 -14.67 -3.73
N SER A 94 -8.65 -13.37 -3.68
CA SER A 94 -7.60 -12.67 -4.41
C SER A 94 -6.24 -12.85 -3.75
N PHE A 95 -6.18 -12.84 -2.40
CA PHE A 95 -4.94 -13.10 -1.68
C PHE A 95 -4.38 -14.51 -1.95
N ALA A 96 -5.26 -15.50 -2.06
CA ALA A 96 -4.85 -16.87 -2.35
C ALA A 96 -4.18 -17.02 -3.72
N ARG A 97 -4.55 -16.19 -4.71
CA ARG A 97 -4.00 -16.22 -6.08
C ARG A 97 -2.64 -15.51 -6.21
N LEU A 98 -2.23 -14.72 -5.21
CA LEU A 98 -0.95 -14.04 -5.23
C LEU A 98 0.22 -15.01 -5.12
N SER A 99 1.33 -14.64 -5.77
CA SER A 99 2.63 -15.27 -5.54
C SER A 99 3.13 -15.03 -4.11
N ALA A 100 4.14 -15.77 -3.68
CA ALA A 100 4.74 -15.57 -2.36
C ALA A 100 5.29 -14.14 -2.18
N ALA A 101 5.93 -13.57 -3.20
CA ALA A 101 6.40 -12.19 -3.17
C ALA A 101 5.23 -11.19 -3.15
N GLY A 102 4.19 -11.42 -3.96
CA GLY A 102 3.00 -10.57 -3.99
C GLY A 102 2.29 -10.49 -2.63
N ARG A 103 2.20 -11.60 -1.90
CA ARG A 103 1.65 -11.61 -0.53
C ARG A 103 2.48 -10.77 0.44
N ASP A 104 3.80 -10.81 0.35
CA ASP A 104 4.69 -10.00 1.19
C ASP A 104 4.57 -8.51 0.87
N VAL A 105 4.51 -8.15 -0.42
CA VAL A 105 4.31 -6.77 -0.89
C VAL A 105 2.98 -6.22 -0.39
N VAL A 106 1.88 -6.94 -0.61
CA VAL A 106 0.52 -6.49 -0.21
C VAL A 106 0.42 -6.31 1.30
N LEU A 107 1.00 -7.21 2.11
CA LEU A 107 0.96 -7.04 3.57
C LEU A 107 1.74 -5.82 4.04
N ALA A 108 2.91 -5.55 3.47
CA ALA A 108 3.68 -4.36 3.79
C ALA A 108 2.98 -3.07 3.32
N HIS A 109 2.33 -3.12 2.16
CA HIS A 109 1.49 -2.03 1.64
C HIS A 109 0.35 -1.71 2.62
N GLU A 110 -0.51 -2.69 2.97
CA GLU A 110 -1.63 -2.44 3.87
C GLU A 110 -1.20 -2.02 5.29
N LEU A 111 -0.11 -2.61 5.81
CA LEU A 111 0.43 -2.18 7.09
C LEU A 111 1.00 -0.76 7.06
N THR A 112 1.46 -0.29 5.90
CA THR A 112 1.89 1.10 5.74
C THR A 112 0.70 2.05 5.90
N HIS A 113 -0.45 1.74 5.31
CA HIS A 113 -1.68 2.52 5.54
C HIS A 113 -2.10 2.55 7.01
N VAL A 114 -1.98 1.43 7.72
CA VAL A 114 -2.23 1.37 9.17
C VAL A 114 -1.24 2.28 9.93
N ALA A 115 0.05 2.18 9.62
CA ALA A 115 1.10 2.96 10.28
C ALA A 115 0.96 4.47 10.05
N THR A 116 0.53 4.87 8.86
CA THR A 116 0.35 6.29 8.50
C THR A 116 -1.03 6.84 8.87
N GLY A 117 -1.96 6.00 9.35
CA GLY A 117 -3.32 6.42 9.65
C GLY A 117 -4.11 6.85 8.40
N ALA A 118 -3.74 6.34 7.22
CA ALA A 118 -4.28 6.76 5.93
C ALA A 118 -5.81 6.69 5.84
N ALA A 119 -6.43 5.72 6.54
CA ALA A 119 -7.89 5.58 6.60
C ALA A 119 -8.62 6.83 7.14
N THR A 120 -7.92 7.72 7.85
CA THR A 120 -8.47 8.95 8.42
C THR A 120 -7.85 10.23 7.85
N ASP A 121 -6.91 10.11 6.91
CA ASP A 121 -6.21 11.25 6.33
C ASP A 121 -6.84 11.67 5.00
N ALA A 122 -7.63 12.74 5.02
CA ALA A 122 -8.22 13.33 3.83
C ALA A 122 -7.35 14.42 3.16
N ARG A 123 -6.16 14.72 3.72
CA ARG A 123 -5.31 15.84 3.28
C ARG A 123 -4.21 15.38 2.34
N THR A 124 -3.71 14.17 2.55
CA THR A 124 -2.64 13.61 1.71
C THR A 124 -3.16 13.22 0.34
N PRO A 125 -2.54 13.68 -0.76
CA PRO A 125 -3.00 13.34 -2.10
C PRO A 125 -2.85 11.84 -2.35
N LYS A 126 -3.83 11.27 -3.07
CA LYS A 126 -3.94 9.82 -3.27
C LYS A 126 -2.67 9.18 -3.86
N TRP A 127 -2.01 9.85 -4.81
CA TRP A 127 -0.73 9.37 -5.36
C TRP A 127 0.35 9.18 -4.29
N LEU A 128 0.37 10.00 -3.24
CA LEU A 128 1.38 9.88 -2.18
C LEU A 128 0.97 8.81 -1.16
N VAL A 129 -0.33 8.67 -0.88
CA VAL A 129 -0.84 7.59 -0.02
C VAL A 129 -0.52 6.22 -0.61
N GLU A 130 -0.90 6.00 -1.87
CA GLU A 130 -0.70 4.71 -2.56
C GLU A 130 0.77 4.49 -2.93
N GLY A 131 1.43 5.52 -3.49
CA GLY A 131 2.82 5.41 -3.90
C GLY A 131 3.78 5.17 -2.74
N PHE A 132 3.50 5.71 -1.55
CA PHE A 132 4.31 5.46 -0.36
C PHE A 132 4.11 4.05 0.18
N ALA A 133 2.88 3.55 0.19
CA ALA A 133 2.57 2.17 0.55
C ALA A 133 3.24 1.16 -0.40
N ASP A 134 3.24 1.43 -1.72
CA ASP A 134 3.98 0.63 -2.70
C ASP A 134 5.49 0.76 -2.56
N TYR A 135 6.01 1.96 -2.26
CA TYR A 135 7.44 2.14 -2.01
C TYR A 135 7.91 1.22 -0.88
N VAL A 136 7.20 1.21 0.25
CA VAL A 136 7.48 0.33 1.39
C VAL A 136 7.25 -1.14 1.03
N GLY A 137 6.15 -1.44 0.33
CA GLY A 137 5.81 -2.79 -0.11
C GLY A 137 6.89 -3.44 -0.97
N TYR A 138 7.46 -2.69 -1.91
CA TYR A 138 8.49 -3.18 -2.82
C TYR A 138 9.92 -3.12 -2.26
N LEU A 139 10.19 -2.35 -1.18
CA LEU A 139 11.54 -2.00 -0.70
C LEU A 139 12.50 -3.21 -0.54
N ARG A 140 11.98 -4.36 -0.09
CA ARG A 140 12.76 -5.60 0.10
C ARG A 140 12.23 -6.80 -0.68
N SER A 141 11.40 -6.54 -1.68
CA SER A 141 10.77 -7.59 -2.49
C SER A 141 11.74 -8.29 -3.44
N GLY A 142 12.82 -7.62 -3.84
CA GLY A 142 13.72 -8.09 -4.90
C GLY A 142 13.10 -8.02 -6.31
N ILE A 143 11.88 -7.49 -6.45
CA ILE A 143 11.19 -7.37 -7.74
C ILE A 143 11.85 -6.24 -8.55
N PRO A 144 12.34 -6.51 -9.78
CA PRO A 144 12.93 -5.49 -10.62
C PRO A 144 11.94 -4.37 -10.99
N VAL A 145 12.45 -3.15 -11.17
CA VAL A 145 11.61 -1.96 -11.44
C VAL A 145 10.65 -2.18 -12.61
N ARG A 146 11.18 -2.67 -13.72
CA ARG A 146 10.41 -2.92 -14.96
C ARG A 146 9.41 -4.05 -14.85
N ALA A 147 9.59 -4.96 -13.88
CA ALA A 147 8.64 -6.02 -13.61
C ALA A 147 7.50 -5.54 -12.70
N ALA A 148 7.81 -4.66 -11.74
CA ALA A 148 6.81 -4.05 -10.85
C ALA A 148 6.01 -2.91 -11.51
N ALA A 149 6.54 -2.29 -12.57
CA ALA A 149 5.87 -1.26 -13.37
C ALA A 149 5.73 -1.67 -14.85
N ALA A 150 5.24 -2.89 -15.11
CA ALA A 150 5.29 -3.49 -16.45
C ALA A 150 4.34 -2.79 -17.43
N GLU A 151 3.16 -2.41 -16.97
CA GLU A 151 2.11 -1.76 -17.73
C GLU A 151 2.55 -0.35 -18.16
N LEU A 152 3.07 0.45 -17.22
CA LEU A 152 3.64 1.76 -17.48
C LEU A 152 4.92 1.66 -18.31
N ALA A 153 5.75 0.62 -18.13
CA ALA A 153 6.91 0.41 -18.99
C ALA A 153 6.54 0.15 -20.46
N ALA A 154 5.37 -0.45 -20.73
CA ALA A 154 4.87 -0.57 -22.09
C ALA A 154 4.46 0.80 -22.68
N GLU A 155 3.86 1.68 -21.87
CA GLU A 155 3.49 3.02 -22.30
C GLU A 155 4.71 3.91 -22.57
N VAL A 156 5.69 3.90 -21.67
CA VAL A 156 6.93 4.68 -21.82
C VAL A 156 7.70 4.28 -23.07
N ARG A 157 7.83 2.98 -23.35
CA ARG A 157 8.45 2.48 -24.59
C ARG A 157 7.68 2.88 -25.85
N ALA A 158 6.36 3.02 -25.75
CA ALA A 158 5.52 3.54 -26.82
C ALA A 158 5.51 5.07 -26.91
N GLY A 159 6.39 5.76 -26.16
CA GLY A 159 6.52 7.22 -26.17
C GLY A 159 5.41 7.95 -25.41
N ARG A 160 4.58 7.24 -24.64
CA ARG A 160 3.52 7.82 -23.81
C ARG A 160 4.05 8.03 -22.40
N LEU A 161 4.11 9.28 -21.98
CA LEU A 161 4.47 9.69 -20.62
C LEU A 161 3.35 10.56 -20.05
N PRO A 162 2.92 10.33 -18.80
CA PRO A 162 1.91 11.16 -18.16
C PRO A 162 2.37 12.61 -18.05
N SER A 163 1.43 13.55 -18.12
CA SER A 163 1.72 14.99 -18.01
C SER A 163 1.69 15.51 -16.58
N ALA A 164 1.00 14.81 -15.68
CA ALA A 164 0.81 15.13 -14.27
C ALA A 164 0.81 13.83 -13.44
N LEU A 165 0.88 13.97 -12.12
CA LEU A 165 0.68 12.86 -11.18
C LEU A 165 -0.78 12.38 -11.24
N PRO A 166 -1.05 11.09 -10.97
CA PRO A 166 -2.41 10.56 -10.97
C PRO A 166 -3.27 11.24 -9.90
N GLY A 167 -4.50 11.58 -10.28
CA GLY A 167 -5.50 12.15 -9.41
C GLY A 167 -6.34 11.08 -8.70
N PRO A 168 -7.24 11.46 -7.77
CA PRO A 168 -8.07 10.50 -7.03
C PRO A 168 -8.90 9.56 -7.92
N ASP A 169 -9.44 10.06 -9.03
CA ASP A 169 -10.30 9.28 -9.94
C ASP A 169 -9.52 8.19 -10.69
N ASP A 170 -8.21 8.36 -10.87
CA ASP A 170 -7.35 7.34 -11.50
C ASP A 170 -7.19 6.09 -10.61
N PHE A 171 -7.47 6.22 -9.30
CA PHE A 171 -7.47 5.12 -8.33
C PHE A 171 -8.86 4.51 -8.08
N ALA A 172 -9.89 4.99 -8.79
CA ALA A 172 -11.24 4.46 -8.61
C ALA A 172 -11.31 2.98 -9.03
N PRO A 173 -12.10 2.14 -8.32
CA PRO A 173 -12.32 0.76 -8.74
C PRO A 173 -12.82 0.67 -10.18
N GLY A 174 -12.12 -0.08 -11.02
CA GLY A 174 -12.45 -0.24 -12.45
C GLY A 174 -11.91 0.87 -13.37
N ALA A 175 -11.11 1.80 -12.87
CA ALA A 175 -10.44 2.79 -13.71
C ALA A 175 -9.59 2.10 -14.80
N PRO A 176 -9.66 2.51 -16.08
CA PRO A 176 -8.98 1.83 -17.18
C PRO A 176 -7.44 1.77 -17.06
N ARG A 177 -6.85 2.76 -16.36
CA ARG A 177 -5.40 2.87 -16.13
C ARG A 177 -5.03 2.69 -14.65
N LEU A 178 -5.82 1.90 -13.92
CA LEU A 178 -5.62 1.71 -12.48
C LEU A 178 -4.21 1.21 -12.15
N ALA A 179 -3.73 0.17 -12.85
CA ALA A 179 -2.37 -0.35 -12.64
C ALA A 179 -1.30 0.73 -12.86
N GLN A 180 -1.40 1.47 -13.96
CA GLN A 180 -0.48 2.55 -14.29
C GLN A 180 -0.53 3.68 -13.25
N ALA A 181 -1.70 4.01 -12.69
CA ALA A 181 -1.80 5.02 -11.64
C ALA A 181 -1.00 4.64 -10.38
N TYR A 182 -1.07 3.37 -9.96
CA TYR A 182 -0.23 2.86 -8.86
C TYR A 182 1.26 2.89 -9.24
N GLU A 183 1.63 2.44 -10.43
CA GLU A 183 3.02 2.43 -10.91
C GLU A 183 3.62 3.84 -11.04
N GLU A 184 2.82 4.80 -11.53
CA GLU A 184 3.13 6.22 -11.63
C GLU A 184 3.39 6.82 -10.24
N ALA A 185 2.49 6.56 -9.29
CA ALA A 185 2.59 6.98 -7.90
C ALA A 185 3.79 6.36 -7.16
N TRP A 186 4.02 5.07 -7.36
CA TRP A 186 5.15 4.34 -6.82
C TRP A 186 6.48 4.92 -7.32
N LEU A 187 6.60 5.19 -8.63
CA LEU A 187 7.80 5.82 -9.20
C LEU A 187 7.99 7.26 -8.73
N ALA A 188 6.94 7.99 -8.39
CA ALA A 188 7.06 9.30 -7.76
C ALA A 188 7.72 9.20 -6.38
N CYS A 189 7.30 8.23 -5.56
CA CYS A 189 7.89 8.00 -4.24
C CYS A 189 9.33 7.45 -4.33
N ARG A 190 9.59 6.53 -5.27
CA ARG A 190 10.96 6.06 -5.58
C ARG A 190 11.88 7.19 -6.02
N TYR A 191 11.40 8.08 -6.89
CA TYR A 191 12.16 9.26 -7.31
C TYR A 191 12.55 10.11 -6.10
N VAL A 192 11.60 10.38 -5.19
CA VAL A 192 11.89 11.16 -3.98
C VAL A 192 12.96 10.48 -3.13
N ALA A 193 12.79 9.18 -2.86
CA ALA A 193 13.74 8.42 -2.06
C ALA A 193 15.14 8.35 -2.71
N ALA A 194 15.21 8.15 -4.04
CA ALA A 194 16.46 8.07 -4.78
C ALA A 194 17.20 9.42 -4.84
N ARG A 195 16.46 10.53 -4.98
CA ARG A 195 17.06 11.86 -5.20
C ARG A 195 17.30 12.64 -3.91
N TYR A 196 16.41 12.52 -2.92
CA TYR A 196 16.40 13.31 -1.69
C TYR A 196 16.59 12.43 -0.44
N GLY A 197 16.56 11.11 -0.58
CA GLY A 197 16.65 10.15 0.52
C GLY A 197 15.28 9.79 1.09
N GLU A 198 15.19 8.60 1.69
CA GLU A 198 13.96 8.08 2.27
C GLU A 198 13.39 8.98 3.39
N ARG A 199 14.26 9.62 4.19
CA ARG A 199 13.82 10.58 5.21
C ARG A 199 13.08 11.77 4.61
N ALA A 200 13.45 12.21 3.42
CA ALA A 200 12.76 13.30 2.72
C ALA A 200 11.39 12.84 2.19
N LEU A 201 11.25 11.58 1.77
CA LEU A 201 9.95 10.99 1.42
C LEU A 201 9.01 10.95 2.63
N VAL A 202 9.50 10.51 3.79
CA VAL A 202 8.73 10.52 5.04
C VAL A 202 8.35 11.96 5.45
N ALA A 203 9.28 12.91 5.32
CA ALA A 203 8.99 14.32 5.58
C ALA A 203 7.92 14.86 4.63
N LEU A 204 7.99 14.55 3.33
CA LEU A 204 6.99 14.93 2.34
C LEU A 204 5.58 14.40 2.70
N TYR A 205 5.49 13.12 3.10
CA TYR A 205 4.24 12.53 3.56
C TYR A 205 3.66 13.34 4.73
N ARG A 206 4.49 13.63 5.75
CA ARG A 206 4.07 14.39 6.94
C ARG A 206 3.65 15.82 6.62
N GLU A 207 4.33 16.49 5.69
CA GLU A 207 3.97 17.85 5.25
C GLU A 207 2.57 17.89 4.62
N PHE A 208 2.24 16.90 3.77
CA PHE A 208 0.89 16.79 3.21
C PHE A 208 -0.16 16.44 4.26
N SER A 209 0.13 15.46 5.13
CA SER A 209 -0.72 15.16 6.29
C SER A 209 -0.86 16.35 7.24
N GLY A 210 0.02 17.36 7.20
CA GLY A 210 -0.09 18.59 7.98
C GLY A 210 -1.15 19.56 7.48
N GLY A 211 -1.59 19.45 6.22
CA GLY A 211 -2.70 20.23 5.65
C GLY A 211 -2.31 21.41 4.76
N ASP A 212 -1.03 21.60 4.42
CA ASP A 212 -0.62 22.59 3.42
C ASP A 212 -0.02 21.90 2.19
N ALA A 213 -0.92 21.51 1.28
CA ALA A 213 -0.57 20.84 0.04
C ALA A 213 0.28 21.69 -0.91
N ALA A 214 0.08 23.01 -0.94
CA ALA A 214 0.82 23.90 -1.83
C ALA A 214 2.28 24.08 -1.37
N GLY A 215 2.49 24.14 -0.05
CA GLY A 215 3.81 24.31 0.55
C GLY A 215 4.58 23.01 0.82
N ALA A 216 3.93 21.84 0.76
CA ALA A 216 4.55 20.56 1.12
C ALA A 216 5.81 20.23 0.30
N LEU A 217 5.72 20.34 -1.04
CA LEU A 217 6.87 20.10 -1.93
C LEU A 217 8.01 21.11 -1.71
N PRO A 218 7.76 22.44 -1.66
CA PRO A 218 8.78 23.42 -1.30
C PRO A 218 9.45 23.18 0.05
N ARG A 219 8.69 22.83 1.10
CA ARG A 219 9.25 22.62 2.44
C ARG A 219 10.03 21.32 2.57
N ALA A 220 9.49 20.22 2.05
CA ALA A 220 10.14 18.92 2.18
C ALA A 220 11.33 18.74 1.22
N LEU A 221 11.21 19.25 -0.01
CA LEU A 221 12.14 18.94 -1.10
C LEU A 221 12.83 20.18 -1.71
N GLY A 222 12.39 21.39 -1.36
CA GLY A 222 12.94 22.63 -1.95
C GLY A 222 12.57 22.84 -3.42
N VAL A 223 11.50 22.21 -3.92
CA VAL A 223 11.09 22.30 -5.34
C VAL A 223 9.63 22.69 -5.50
N SER A 224 9.31 23.36 -6.61
CA SER A 224 7.92 23.62 -7.01
C SER A 224 7.26 22.35 -7.59
N ALA A 225 5.93 22.30 -7.59
CA ALA A 225 5.17 21.22 -8.20
C ALA A 225 5.56 20.97 -9.67
N GLY A 226 5.70 22.03 -10.48
CA GLY A 226 6.11 21.90 -11.87
C GLY A 226 7.51 21.29 -12.05
N ARG A 227 8.49 21.67 -11.20
CA ARG A 227 9.83 21.07 -11.22
C ARG A 227 9.81 19.63 -10.74
N PHE A 228 9.00 19.32 -9.73
CA PHE A 228 8.79 17.96 -9.25
C PHE A 228 8.26 17.05 -10.37
N THR A 229 7.16 17.44 -11.02
CA THR A 229 6.56 16.68 -12.11
C THR A 229 7.52 16.47 -13.27
N ALA A 230 8.27 17.50 -13.68
CA ALA A 230 9.25 17.36 -14.76
C ALA A 230 10.37 16.36 -14.41
N ALA A 231 10.90 16.40 -13.18
CA ALA A 231 11.96 15.51 -12.74
C ALA A 231 11.47 14.07 -12.54
N TRP A 232 10.26 13.88 -11.99
CA TRP A 232 9.63 12.57 -11.90
C TRP A 232 9.41 11.94 -13.27
N ARG A 233 8.94 12.70 -14.27
CA ARG A 233 8.79 12.21 -15.65
C ARG A 233 10.13 11.81 -16.28
N ALA A 234 11.19 12.56 -16.00
CA ALA A 234 12.54 12.22 -16.46
C ALA A 234 13.05 10.93 -15.79
N TYR A 235 12.82 10.78 -14.48
CA TYR A 235 13.14 9.56 -13.72
C TYR A 235 12.40 8.34 -14.27
N MET A 236 11.08 8.45 -14.45
CA MET A 236 10.26 7.39 -15.04
C MET A 236 10.78 6.96 -16.42
N LYS A 237 11.11 7.93 -17.29
CA LYS A 237 11.69 7.63 -18.60
C LYS A 237 13.00 6.86 -18.47
N ALA A 238 13.91 7.27 -17.59
CA ALA A 238 15.19 6.59 -17.39
C ALA A 238 15.05 5.16 -16.85
N GLU A 239 14.13 4.93 -15.93
CA GLU A 239 13.91 3.63 -15.30
C GLU A 239 13.21 2.64 -16.24
N LEU A 240 12.32 3.13 -17.11
CA LEU A 240 11.39 2.30 -17.88
C LEU A 240 11.64 2.26 -19.41
N SER A 241 12.50 3.12 -19.98
CA SER A 241 12.80 3.12 -21.43
C SER A 241 13.61 1.92 -21.88
#